data_AF-A0A0Q4LQ12-F1
#
_entry.id   AF-A0A0Q4LQ12-F1
#
_cell.length_a   1.000
_cell.length_b   1.000
_cell.length_c   1.000
_cell.angle_alpha   90.00
_cell.angle_beta   90.00
_cell.angle_gamma   90.00
#
_symmetry.space_group_name_H-M   'P 1'
#
loop_
_entity.id
_entity.type
_entity.pdbx_description
1 polymer ?
#
loop_
_entity_poly.entity_id
_entity_poly.type
_entity_poly.pdbx_seq_one_letter_code
_entity_poly.pdbx_strand_id
1 'polypeptide(L)'
;MKNSFYIILIACNCLLACKKDLTTDVPTVDIALTNARSTISDTLVFKLGDTCKFNFGGYADNVVFWAGTPGNKYEFKTRSSAFGTPTLSFTSTAQFGAQNNTLQVLATNKLPAKDSASVVNAAWTNITARTPIATSATAVNTGQVNLADIVSDANDSLFIAFKYTGLTGSTQRTWTITNFLVNNVLSDYTYNLSSLPGDNAFWTRFGNVWSPASSRWVATTTALTIVGGAATAPSNTSWIISKPIFVGRIAPDIPTATVKNITASALSAYAYKYAAAGRYKITFASYNTTPNDSQMVLKEFNVKVIL
;
A
#
# COMPACT_ATOMS: atom_id res chain seq x y z
N MET A 1 -19.43 -41.84 -55.81
CA MET A 1 -19.32 -40.36 -55.99
C MET A 1 -20.49 -39.58 -55.38
N LYS A 2 -21.74 -40.07 -55.43
CA LYS A 2 -22.91 -39.37 -54.84
C LYS A 2 -22.84 -39.19 -53.30
N ASN A 3 -22.38 -40.19 -52.56
CA ASN A 3 -22.36 -40.15 -51.08
C ASN A 3 -21.25 -39.26 -50.47
N SER A 4 -20.14 -39.02 -51.19
CA SER A 4 -19.10 -38.07 -50.73
C SER A 4 -19.53 -36.61 -50.81
N PHE A 5 -20.41 -36.27 -51.75
CA PHE A 5 -20.92 -34.90 -51.91
C PHE A 5 -21.83 -34.48 -50.75
N TYR A 6 -22.64 -35.41 -50.23
CA TYR A 6 -23.51 -35.15 -49.07
C TYR A 6 -22.73 -35.00 -47.74
N ILE A 7 -21.62 -35.73 -47.57
CA ILE A 7 -20.76 -35.59 -46.38
C ILE A 7 -20.02 -34.25 -46.38
N ILE A 8 -19.56 -33.79 -47.54
CA ILE A 8 -18.92 -32.47 -47.70
C ILE A 8 -19.95 -31.35 -47.45
N LEU A 9 -21.20 -31.51 -47.92
CA LEU A 9 -22.25 -30.52 -47.72
C LEU A 9 -22.69 -30.39 -46.24
N ILE A 10 -22.76 -31.51 -45.49
CA ILE A 10 -23.07 -31.50 -44.05
C ILE A 10 -21.89 -30.93 -43.25
N ALA A 11 -20.65 -31.29 -43.58
CA ALA A 11 -19.45 -30.73 -42.95
C ALA A 11 -19.29 -29.22 -43.21
N CYS A 12 -19.69 -28.73 -44.39
CA CYS A 12 -19.63 -27.31 -44.73
C CYS A 12 -20.67 -26.46 -43.97
N ASN A 13 -21.80 -27.04 -43.54
CA ASN A 13 -22.78 -26.37 -42.69
C ASN A 13 -22.33 -26.28 -41.21
N CYS A 14 -21.47 -27.18 -40.74
CA CYS A 14 -20.92 -27.12 -39.37
C CYS A 14 -19.83 -26.06 -39.18
N LEU A 15 -19.26 -25.51 -40.27
CA LEU A 15 -18.21 -24.49 -40.22
C LEU A 15 -18.74 -23.04 -40.32
N LEU A 16 -20.05 -22.87 -40.50
CA LEU A 16 -20.74 -21.57 -40.52
C LEU A 16 -21.41 -21.23 -39.18
N ALA A 17 -20.80 -21.63 -38.06
CA ALA A 17 -21.22 -21.16 -36.75
C ALA A 17 -20.97 -19.64 -36.65
N CYS A 18 -21.97 -18.84 -37.03
CA CYS A 18 -21.98 -17.40 -36.83
C CYS A 18 -21.78 -17.13 -35.34
N LYS A 19 -20.60 -16.63 -34.96
CA LYS A 19 -20.43 -15.98 -33.65
C LYS A 19 -21.28 -14.72 -33.68
N LYS A 20 -22.46 -14.76 -33.06
CA LYS A 20 -23.27 -13.56 -32.83
C LYS A 20 -22.68 -12.85 -31.63
N ASP A 21 -21.99 -11.75 -31.88
CA ASP A 21 -21.49 -10.91 -30.81
C ASP A 21 -22.65 -10.24 -30.08
N LEU A 22 -22.63 -10.33 -28.74
CA LEU A 22 -23.60 -9.68 -27.88
C LEU A 22 -23.17 -8.24 -27.67
N THR A 23 -23.83 -7.30 -28.32
CA THR A 23 -23.60 -5.86 -28.11
C THR A 23 -24.37 -5.35 -26.90
N THR A 24 -23.95 -4.21 -26.35
CA THR A 24 -24.64 -3.57 -25.24
C THR A 24 -24.87 -2.08 -25.50
N ASP A 25 -25.95 -1.54 -24.96
CA ASP A 25 -26.29 -0.13 -25.14
C ASP A 25 -25.46 0.76 -24.21
N VAL A 26 -25.16 1.98 -24.66
CA VAL A 26 -24.52 2.99 -23.82
C VAL A 26 -25.48 3.38 -22.68
N PRO A 27 -25.02 3.41 -21.42
CA PRO A 27 -25.83 3.91 -20.31
C PRO A 27 -26.36 5.33 -20.57
N THR A 28 -27.65 5.55 -20.32
CA THR A 28 -28.34 6.85 -20.48
C THR A 28 -28.53 7.57 -19.14
N VAL A 29 -27.75 7.17 -18.13
CA VAL A 29 -27.91 7.66 -16.77
C VAL A 29 -27.79 9.19 -16.72
N ASP A 30 -28.73 9.82 -16.02
CA ASP A 30 -28.61 11.22 -15.62
C ASP A 30 -28.50 11.27 -14.10
N ILE A 31 -27.51 12.01 -13.61
CA ILE A 31 -27.21 12.09 -12.17
C ILE A 31 -27.09 13.56 -11.81
N ALA A 32 -27.91 13.98 -10.83
CA ALA A 32 -27.92 15.33 -10.31
C ALA A 32 -27.58 15.35 -8.82
N LEU A 33 -26.59 16.16 -8.43
CA LEU A 33 -26.33 16.49 -7.03
C LEU A 33 -27.17 17.71 -6.62
N THR A 34 -28.14 17.52 -5.73
CA THR A 34 -29.27 18.46 -5.60
C THR A 34 -29.22 19.40 -4.41
N ASN A 35 -28.32 19.18 -3.46
CA ASN A 35 -28.38 19.84 -2.15
C ASN A 35 -27.09 20.53 -1.71
N ALA A 36 -26.27 20.96 -2.67
CA ALA A 36 -25.12 21.82 -2.40
C ALA A 36 -25.60 23.15 -1.77
N ARG A 37 -24.85 23.68 -0.80
CA ARG A 37 -25.18 24.96 -0.16
C ARG A 37 -24.91 26.15 -1.06
N SER A 38 -23.88 26.04 -1.88
CA SER A 38 -23.51 27.03 -2.88
C SER A 38 -22.64 26.38 -3.97
N THR A 39 -22.50 27.09 -5.08
CA THR A 39 -21.67 26.66 -6.21
C THR A 39 -20.69 27.79 -6.53
N ILE A 40 -19.40 27.47 -6.58
CA ILE A 40 -18.34 28.42 -6.94
C ILE A 40 -17.66 27.87 -8.19
N SER A 41 -17.86 28.53 -9.33
CA SER A 41 -17.53 27.98 -10.65
C SER A 41 -18.16 26.58 -10.80
N ASP A 42 -17.38 25.54 -11.07
CA ASP A 42 -17.89 24.16 -11.19
C ASP A 42 -17.78 23.36 -9.88
N THR A 43 -17.48 24.01 -8.75
CA THR A 43 -17.32 23.35 -7.44
C THR A 43 -18.57 23.52 -6.57
N LEU A 44 -19.14 22.41 -6.13
CA LEU A 44 -20.29 22.32 -5.24
C LEU A 44 -19.83 22.33 -3.78
N VAL A 45 -20.35 23.24 -2.97
CA VAL A 45 -19.88 23.49 -1.60
C VAL A 45 -20.85 22.92 -0.56
N PHE A 46 -20.30 22.20 0.41
CA PHE A 46 -21.00 21.58 1.53
C PHE A 46 -20.29 21.92 2.85
N LYS A 47 -21.02 21.88 3.96
CA LYS A 47 -20.42 21.91 5.31
C LYS A 47 -20.16 20.50 5.81
N LEU A 48 -19.15 20.35 6.66
CA LEU A 48 -18.87 19.11 7.36
C LEU A 48 -20.11 18.72 8.17
N GLY A 49 -20.55 17.48 8.00
CA GLY A 49 -21.82 17.02 8.57
C GLY A 49 -22.96 16.95 7.56
N ASP A 50 -22.92 17.71 6.47
CA ASP A 50 -23.89 17.59 5.38
C ASP A 50 -23.74 16.26 4.63
N THR A 51 -24.85 15.80 4.05
CA THR A 51 -24.89 14.60 3.21
C THR A 51 -25.12 15.01 1.76
N CYS A 52 -24.23 14.65 0.84
CA CYS A 52 -24.45 14.82 -0.60
C CYS A 52 -25.58 13.89 -1.06
N LYS A 53 -26.59 14.43 -1.75
CA LYS A 53 -27.77 13.69 -2.25
C LYS A 53 -27.80 13.69 -3.78
N PHE A 54 -27.70 12.50 -4.35
CA PHE A 54 -27.71 12.27 -5.79
C PHE A 54 -29.05 11.68 -6.21
N ASN A 55 -29.70 12.31 -7.18
CA ASN A 55 -30.90 11.78 -7.84
C ASN A 55 -30.51 11.15 -9.17
N PHE A 56 -31.13 10.03 -9.50
CA PHE A 56 -30.84 9.24 -10.70
C PHE A 56 -32.04 9.21 -11.62
N GLY A 57 -31.77 9.39 -12.91
CA GLY A 57 -32.67 9.09 -14.02
C GLY A 57 -31.96 8.24 -15.07
N GLY A 58 -32.70 7.84 -16.11
CA GLY A 58 -32.16 7.04 -17.21
C GLY A 58 -31.85 5.58 -16.83
N TYR A 59 -31.03 4.92 -17.66
CA TYR A 59 -30.75 3.50 -17.56
C TYR A 59 -29.24 3.21 -17.47
N ALA A 60 -28.89 2.29 -16.58
CA ALA A 60 -27.58 1.63 -16.51
C ALA A 60 -27.74 0.30 -15.76
N ASP A 61 -27.09 -0.77 -16.20
CA ASP A 61 -27.05 -2.07 -15.52
C ASP A 61 -26.30 -1.93 -14.19
N ASN A 62 -25.11 -1.33 -14.25
CA ASN A 62 -24.23 -1.19 -13.10
C ASN A 62 -23.90 0.28 -12.87
N VAL A 63 -23.82 0.66 -11.60
CA VAL A 63 -23.41 2.00 -11.17
C VAL A 63 -22.45 1.85 -10.00
N VAL A 64 -21.23 2.38 -10.17
CA VAL A 64 -20.17 2.32 -9.17
C VAL A 64 -19.80 3.74 -8.76
N PHE A 65 -19.71 3.98 -7.45
CA PHE A 65 -19.45 5.28 -6.86
C PHE A 65 -18.03 5.38 -6.30
N TRP A 66 -17.37 6.48 -6.64
CA TRP A 66 -16.05 6.87 -6.15
C TRP A 66 -16.18 8.22 -5.45
N ALA A 67 -15.92 8.25 -4.14
CA ALA A 67 -16.05 9.46 -3.35
C ALA A 67 -14.93 10.49 -3.58
N GLY A 68 -13.83 10.09 -4.23
CA GLY A 68 -12.65 10.96 -4.42
C GLY A 68 -11.82 11.14 -3.14
N THR A 69 -12.08 10.36 -2.10
CA THR A 69 -11.25 10.27 -0.89
C THR A 69 -9.94 9.53 -1.19
N PRO A 70 -8.89 9.69 -0.37
CA PRO A 70 -7.67 8.87 -0.47
C PRO A 70 -7.98 7.37 -0.57
N GLY A 71 -7.46 6.70 -1.60
CA GLY A 71 -7.72 5.27 -1.86
C GLY A 71 -9.03 4.97 -2.63
N ASN A 72 -9.84 5.99 -2.92
CA ASN A 72 -11.10 5.88 -3.67
C ASN A 72 -11.24 6.93 -4.77
N LYS A 73 -10.16 7.19 -5.54
CA LYS A 73 -10.17 8.08 -6.71
C LYS A 73 -10.23 7.29 -8.01
N TYR A 74 -11.24 7.57 -8.84
CA TYR A 74 -11.43 6.87 -10.12
C TYR A 74 -10.21 6.99 -11.06
N GLU A 75 -9.54 8.15 -11.06
CA GLU A 75 -8.34 8.39 -11.87
C GLU A 75 -7.17 7.45 -11.53
N PHE A 76 -7.19 6.83 -10.34
CA PHE A 76 -6.17 5.88 -9.89
C PHE A 76 -6.65 4.42 -9.89
N LYS A 77 -7.78 4.11 -10.56
CA LYS A 77 -8.36 2.75 -10.63
C LYS A 77 -7.43 1.70 -11.28
N THR A 78 -6.49 2.12 -12.13
CA THR A 78 -5.50 1.25 -12.80
C THR A 78 -4.07 1.49 -12.31
N ARG A 79 -3.87 2.32 -11.30
CA ARG A 79 -2.55 2.66 -10.77
C ARG A 79 -1.91 1.43 -10.14
N SER A 80 -0.72 1.07 -10.62
CA SER A 80 0.09 -0.02 -10.05
C SER A 80 1.44 0.46 -9.51
N SER A 81 1.79 1.71 -9.81
CA SER A 81 3.02 2.33 -9.38
C SER A 81 2.83 3.84 -9.19
N ALA A 82 3.40 4.40 -8.12
CA ALA A 82 3.66 5.83 -8.00
C ALA A 82 4.87 6.08 -7.10
N PHE A 83 5.72 7.02 -7.51
CA PHE A 83 6.91 7.39 -6.75
C PHE A 83 6.65 8.66 -5.95
N GLY A 84 6.74 8.55 -4.63
CA GLY A 84 6.66 9.66 -3.70
C GLY A 84 7.94 9.77 -2.89
N THR A 85 7.83 10.19 -1.64
CA THR A 85 8.97 10.27 -0.69
C THR A 85 8.90 9.10 0.29
N PRO A 86 9.81 8.12 0.20
CA PRO A 86 9.87 7.06 1.18
C PRO A 86 10.34 7.56 2.54
N THR A 87 9.65 7.15 3.60
CA THR A 87 9.99 7.51 4.98
C THR A 87 10.02 6.30 5.88
N LEU A 88 10.97 6.25 6.81
CA LEU A 88 11.06 5.24 7.87
C LEU A 88 10.67 5.86 9.22
N SER A 89 9.90 5.13 10.02
CA SER A 89 9.72 5.44 11.44
C SER A 89 9.72 4.17 12.27
N PHE A 90 10.27 4.23 13.48
CA PHE A 90 10.16 3.18 14.49
C PHE A 90 10.33 3.76 15.89
N THR A 91 10.00 2.96 16.90
CA THR A 91 10.29 3.24 18.31
C THR A 91 11.35 2.27 18.80
N SER A 92 12.33 2.74 19.56
CA SER A 92 13.39 1.90 20.15
C SER A 92 13.42 2.02 21.67
N THR A 93 13.85 0.95 22.34
CA THR A 93 14.31 0.95 23.74
C THR A 93 15.65 0.22 23.84
N ALA A 94 16.48 0.64 24.79
CA ALA A 94 17.80 0.07 25.04
C ALA A 94 17.94 -0.27 26.53
N GLN A 95 17.68 -1.53 26.89
CA GLN A 95 17.72 -2.00 28.27
C GLN A 95 19.04 -2.69 28.59
N PHE A 96 19.44 -2.62 29.87
CA PHE A 96 20.66 -3.23 30.40
C PHE A 96 21.96 -2.74 29.76
N GLY A 97 23.07 -3.01 30.45
CA GLY A 97 24.40 -2.62 29.98
C GLY A 97 24.59 -1.10 29.85
N ALA A 98 25.82 -0.71 29.54
CA ALA A 98 26.19 0.67 29.29
C ALA A 98 27.03 0.83 28.01
N GLN A 99 27.11 -0.23 27.20
CA GLN A 99 27.82 -0.18 25.91
C GLN A 99 27.13 0.83 24.98
N ASN A 100 27.95 1.72 24.40
CA ASN A 100 27.53 2.73 23.44
C ASN A 100 27.62 2.18 22.01
N ASN A 101 26.88 2.80 21.08
CA ASN A 101 26.93 2.47 19.65
C ASN A 101 26.66 0.99 19.33
N THR A 102 25.81 0.34 20.12
CA THR A 102 25.48 -1.09 19.99
C THR A 102 24.36 -1.38 19.00
N LEU A 103 23.74 -0.35 18.42
CA LEU A 103 22.75 -0.45 17.36
C LEU A 103 23.08 0.53 16.23
N GLN A 104 23.05 0.03 15.00
CA GLN A 104 23.09 0.84 13.78
C GLN A 104 21.84 0.57 12.95
N VAL A 105 21.30 1.63 12.35
CA VAL A 105 20.20 1.56 11.38
C VAL A 105 20.78 1.82 10.00
N LEU A 106 20.55 0.89 9.10
CA LEU A 106 21.20 0.85 7.80
C LEU A 106 20.15 0.68 6.71
N ALA A 107 20.36 1.33 5.57
CA ALA A 107 19.49 1.23 4.41
C ALA A 107 20.30 0.99 3.13
N THR A 108 19.74 0.24 2.19
CA THR A 108 20.32 0.09 0.84
C THR A 108 19.23 -0.23 -0.16
N ASN A 109 19.42 0.18 -1.42
CA ASN A 109 18.60 -0.27 -2.54
C ASN A 109 19.25 -1.41 -3.35
N LYS A 110 20.45 -1.84 -2.96
CA LYS A 110 21.29 -2.79 -3.71
C LYS A 110 21.75 -3.93 -2.81
N LEU A 111 20.83 -4.84 -2.47
CA LEU A 111 21.17 -6.09 -1.81
C LEU A 111 21.03 -7.25 -2.81
N PRO A 112 22.14 -7.83 -3.31
CA PRO A 112 22.10 -8.82 -4.39
C PRO A 112 21.47 -10.15 -3.94
N ALA A 113 21.72 -10.55 -2.70
CA ALA A 113 21.14 -11.73 -2.09
C ALA A 113 21.05 -11.57 -0.57
N LYS A 114 20.12 -12.32 0.03
CA LYS A 114 19.96 -12.41 1.49
C LYS A 114 20.73 -13.59 2.03
N ASP A 115 22.05 -13.52 1.94
CA ASP A 115 22.99 -14.46 2.55
C ASP A 115 24.02 -13.70 3.39
N SER A 116 24.75 -14.42 4.24
CA SER A 116 25.71 -13.81 5.17
C SER A 116 26.81 -13.00 4.45
N ALA A 117 27.31 -13.46 3.31
CA ALA A 117 28.39 -12.79 2.59
C ALA A 117 27.89 -11.51 1.92
N SER A 118 26.75 -11.58 1.24
CA SER A 118 26.10 -10.44 0.59
C SER A 118 25.72 -9.36 1.61
N VAL A 119 25.17 -9.75 2.77
CA VAL A 119 24.79 -8.81 3.83
C VAL A 119 25.97 -8.07 4.42
N VAL A 120 27.08 -8.76 4.70
CA VAL A 120 28.26 -8.15 5.32
C VAL A 120 28.98 -7.21 4.35
N ASN A 121 29.00 -7.55 3.05
CA ASN A 121 29.72 -6.78 2.03
C ASN A 121 28.85 -5.76 1.27
N ALA A 122 27.55 -5.69 1.55
CA ALA A 122 26.65 -4.76 0.86
C ALA A 122 27.01 -3.30 1.15
N ALA A 123 26.73 -2.43 0.17
CA ALA A 123 26.88 -0.99 0.28
C ALA A 123 25.74 -0.39 1.11
N TRP A 124 25.83 -0.55 2.42
CA TRP A 124 24.88 0.04 3.37
C TRP A 124 25.13 1.54 3.54
N THR A 125 24.07 2.33 3.39
CA THR A 125 24.06 3.71 3.88
C THR A 125 23.71 3.68 5.35
N ASN A 126 24.59 4.22 6.20
CA ASN A 126 24.32 4.33 7.62
C ASN A 126 23.42 5.54 7.89
N ILE A 127 22.17 5.27 8.27
CA ILE A 127 21.16 6.28 8.57
C ILE A 127 20.95 6.50 10.07
N THR A 128 21.79 5.90 10.93
CA THR A 128 21.67 5.99 12.39
C THR A 128 21.64 7.43 12.88
N ALA A 129 22.44 8.31 12.29
CA ALA A 129 22.47 9.74 12.66
C ALA A 129 21.16 10.48 12.34
N ARG A 130 20.32 9.94 11.44
CA ARG A 130 19.01 10.49 11.08
C ARG A 130 17.90 9.92 11.98
N THR A 131 18.20 8.88 12.76
CA THR A 131 17.25 8.16 13.61
C THR A 131 17.57 8.43 15.08
N PRO A 132 16.78 9.24 15.80
CA PRO A 132 16.86 9.27 17.26
C PRO A 132 16.64 7.86 17.82
N ILE A 133 17.66 7.31 18.50
CA ILE A 133 17.60 5.98 19.12
C ILE A 133 17.72 6.08 20.64
N ALA A 134 17.07 5.15 21.33
CA ALA A 134 17.07 5.13 22.79
C ALA A 134 18.46 4.86 23.37
N THR A 135 18.75 5.49 24.51
CA THR A 135 19.96 5.24 25.31
C THR A 135 19.65 4.54 26.64
N SER A 136 18.36 4.27 26.90
CA SER A 136 17.85 3.63 28.11
C SER A 136 16.55 2.87 27.82
N ALA A 137 15.89 2.37 28.86
CA ALA A 137 14.58 1.73 28.75
C ALA A 137 13.47 2.69 28.30
N THR A 138 13.70 4.01 28.31
CA THR A 138 12.73 4.99 27.83
C THR A 138 12.57 4.87 26.31
N ALA A 139 11.33 4.72 25.87
CA ALA A 139 11.01 4.61 24.45
C ALA A 139 11.32 5.91 23.70
N VAL A 140 12.06 5.78 22.59
CA VAL A 140 12.38 6.90 21.69
C VAL A 140 11.82 6.57 20.32
N ASN A 141 10.91 7.41 19.83
CA ASN A 141 10.41 7.35 18.45
C ASN A 141 11.30 8.19 17.53
N THR A 142 11.59 7.68 16.34
CA THR A 142 12.46 8.38 15.39
C THR A 142 11.81 9.58 14.71
N GLY A 143 10.47 9.66 14.72
CA GLY A 143 9.73 10.46 13.74
C GLY A 143 9.84 9.88 12.33
N GLN A 144 9.45 10.67 11.33
CA GLN A 144 9.54 10.31 9.91
C GLN A 144 10.93 10.65 9.36
N VAL A 145 11.77 9.63 9.19
CA VAL A 145 13.11 9.75 8.59
C VAL A 145 13.01 9.64 7.08
N ASN A 146 13.49 10.65 6.35
CA ASN A 146 13.48 10.68 4.90
C ASN A 146 14.54 9.70 4.32
N LEU A 147 14.13 8.91 3.33
CA LEU A 147 14.95 7.92 2.61
C LEU A 147 15.03 8.16 1.09
N ALA A 148 14.60 9.33 0.61
CA ALA A 148 14.59 9.66 -0.82
C ALA A 148 16.00 9.71 -1.45
N ASP A 149 17.07 9.83 -0.65
CA ASP A 149 18.44 9.73 -1.14
C ASP A 149 18.90 8.29 -1.39
N ILE A 150 18.17 7.29 -0.89
CA ILE A 150 18.52 5.87 -1.01
C ILE A 150 17.93 5.23 -2.27
N VAL A 151 16.82 5.77 -2.79
CA VAL A 151 16.11 5.25 -3.95
C VAL A 151 15.88 6.36 -4.97
N SER A 152 15.96 6.03 -6.26
CA SER A 152 15.91 6.99 -7.37
C SER A 152 14.67 6.88 -8.23
N ASP A 153 14.00 5.72 -8.25
CA ASP A 153 12.80 5.52 -9.06
C ASP A 153 11.76 4.57 -8.42
N ALA A 154 10.60 4.45 -9.08
CA ALA A 154 9.46 3.67 -8.60
C ALA A 154 9.69 2.15 -8.57
N ASN A 155 10.64 1.64 -9.37
CA ASN A 155 10.98 0.23 -9.48
C ASN A 155 12.05 -0.18 -8.46
N ASP A 156 12.72 0.78 -7.84
CA ASP A 156 13.73 0.49 -6.82
C ASP A 156 13.15 -0.32 -5.66
N SER A 157 13.99 -1.24 -5.16
CA SER A 157 13.77 -1.92 -3.90
C SER A 157 14.53 -1.19 -2.79
N LEU A 158 13.99 -1.21 -1.59
CA LEU A 158 14.64 -0.71 -0.38
C LEU A 158 14.73 -1.84 0.64
N PHE A 159 15.87 -1.93 1.32
CA PHE A 159 16.10 -2.83 2.44
C PHE A 159 16.48 -2.00 3.66
N ILE A 160 15.84 -2.27 4.79
CA ILE A 160 16.22 -1.70 6.09
C ILE A 160 16.83 -2.80 6.94
N ALA A 161 17.93 -2.48 7.61
CA ALA A 161 18.60 -3.39 8.52
C ALA A 161 18.88 -2.72 9.86
N PHE A 162 18.69 -3.51 10.93
CA PHE A 162 19.17 -3.19 12.27
C PHE A 162 20.38 -4.08 12.56
N LYS A 163 21.54 -3.44 12.70
CA LYS A 163 22.79 -4.13 13.05
C LYS A 163 23.08 -3.90 14.53
N TYR A 164 23.11 -4.99 15.27
CA TYR A 164 23.49 -5.05 16.67
C TYR A 164 24.98 -5.39 16.81
N THR A 165 25.65 -4.76 17.79
CA THR A 165 26.99 -5.11 18.24
C THR A 165 27.02 -5.14 19.76
N GLY A 166 27.39 -6.27 20.34
CA GLY A 166 27.69 -6.42 21.77
C GLY A 166 29.11 -6.94 21.94
N LEU A 167 29.86 -6.41 22.90
CA LEU A 167 31.25 -6.80 23.15
C LEU A 167 31.37 -7.62 24.43
N THR A 168 32.27 -8.61 24.47
CA THR A 168 32.68 -9.27 25.72
C THR A 168 33.37 -8.27 26.66
N GLY A 169 33.24 -8.49 27.96
CA GLY A 169 33.88 -7.69 29.01
C GLY A 169 32.94 -6.75 29.76
N SER A 170 31.72 -6.51 29.25
CA SER A 170 30.67 -5.81 29.99
C SER A 170 29.29 -6.30 29.56
N THR A 171 28.27 -6.07 30.39
CA THR A 171 26.89 -6.41 30.03
C THR A 171 26.50 -5.72 28.72
N GLN A 172 26.01 -6.51 27.77
CA GLN A 172 25.60 -6.04 26.45
C GLN A 172 24.15 -5.56 26.50
N ARG A 173 23.76 -4.66 25.58
CA ARG A 173 22.42 -4.07 25.59
C ARG A 173 21.37 -5.01 24.99
N THR A 174 20.19 -5.01 25.57
CA THR A 174 18.96 -5.54 24.94
C THR A 174 18.28 -4.44 24.17
N TRP A 175 18.03 -4.67 22.89
CA TRP A 175 17.31 -3.73 22.03
C TRP A 175 15.95 -4.27 21.67
N THR A 176 14.94 -3.40 21.74
CA THR A 176 13.60 -3.68 21.22
C THR A 176 13.19 -2.56 20.27
N ILE A 177 12.76 -2.93 19.07
CA ILE A 177 12.24 -2.04 18.04
C ILE A 177 10.75 -2.34 17.88
N THR A 178 9.89 -1.35 18.06
CA THR A 178 8.43 -1.45 17.87
C THR A 178 7.94 -0.39 16.89
N ASN A 179 6.68 -0.48 16.47
CA ASN A 179 6.05 0.51 15.59
C ASN A 179 6.85 0.81 14.31
N PHE A 180 7.58 -0.18 13.78
CA PHE A 180 8.33 -0.02 12.55
C PHE A 180 7.36 0.12 11.38
N LEU A 181 7.53 1.19 10.62
CA LEU A 181 6.76 1.55 9.43
C LEU A 181 7.69 2.11 8.37
N VAL A 182 7.52 1.65 7.14
CA VAL A 182 8.04 2.33 5.94
C VAL A 182 6.85 2.73 5.10
N ASN A 183 6.78 4.01 4.76
CA ASN A 183 5.70 4.58 3.96
C ASN A 183 6.26 5.21 2.69
N ASN A 184 5.44 5.26 1.65
CA ASN A 184 5.62 6.12 0.49
C ASN A 184 4.66 7.31 0.63
N VAL A 185 5.19 8.51 0.84
CA VAL A 185 4.40 9.73 0.97
C VAL A 185 4.18 10.33 -0.41
N LEU A 186 2.96 10.22 -0.93
CA LEU A 186 2.53 10.78 -2.21
C LEU A 186 1.83 12.13 -1.99
N SER A 187 1.61 12.87 -3.07
CA SER A 187 0.91 14.17 -3.00
C SER A 187 -0.54 14.06 -2.53
N ASP A 188 -1.17 12.91 -2.75
CA ASP A 188 -2.59 12.65 -2.48
C ASP A 188 -2.84 11.84 -1.22
N TYR A 189 -1.91 10.96 -0.83
CA TYR A 189 -2.02 10.13 0.38
C TYR A 189 -0.68 9.49 0.76
N THR A 190 -0.63 8.88 1.94
CA THR A 190 0.51 8.09 2.39
C THR A 190 0.19 6.61 2.25
N TYR A 191 0.98 5.88 1.45
CA TYR A 191 0.85 4.44 1.28
C TYR A 191 1.81 3.69 2.22
N ASN A 192 1.30 2.71 2.97
CA ASN A 192 2.15 1.87 3.81
C ASN A 192 2.83 0.78 2.97
N LEU A 193 4.16 0.78 2.92
CA LEU A 193 4.96 -0.18 2.17
C LEU A 193 5.39 -1.40 3.02
N SER A 194 5.59 -1.18 4.32
CA SER A 194 6.12 -2.18 5.25
C SER A 194 5.72 -1.86 6.68
N SER A 195 5.43 -2.90 7.46
CA SER A 195 5.09 -2.80 8.90
C SER A 195 5.37 -4.12 9.62
N LEU A 196 5.59 -4.09 10.94
CA LEU A 196 5.81 -5.34 11.71
C LEU A 196 4.65 -6.36 11.59
N PRO A 197 3.37 -5.96 11.71
CA PRO A 197 2.27 -6.92 11.60
C PRO A 197 2.19 -7.58 10.24
N GLY A 198 2.45 -6.83 9.16
CA GLY A 198 2.43 -7.37 7.79
C GLY A 198 3.67 -8.21 7.45
N ASP A 199 4.80 -7.96 8.11
CA ASP A 199 6.10 -8.44 7.64
C ASP A 199 6.82 -9.42 8.58
N ASN A 200 6.20 -9.81 9.70
CA ASN A 200 6.81 -10.65 10.73
C ASN A 200 7.59 -11.87 10.17
N ALA A 201 6.97 -12.63 9.26
CA ALA A 201 7.57 -13.83 8.68
C ALA A 201 8.72 -13.57 7.69
N PHE A 202 8.92 -12.32 7.25
CA PHE A 202 9.85 -11.96 6.18
C PHE A 202 11.12 -11.25 6.67
N TRP A 203 11.26 -11.05 7.98
CA TRP A 203 12.49 -10.59 8.60
C TRP A 203 13.55 -11.70 8.56
N THR A 204 14.71 -11.39 8.00
CA THR A 204 15.82 -12.33 7.86
C THR A 204 16.95 -11.93 8.80
N ARG A 205 17.46 -12.87 9.59
CA ARG A 205 18.50 -12.63 10.59
C ARG A 205 19.82 -13.27 10.19
N PHE A 206 20.91 -12.54 10.46
CA PHE A 206 22.29 -13.00 10.27
C PHE A 206 23.10 -12.69 11.52
N GLY A 207 24.23 -13.35 11.71
CA GLY A 207 25.14 -13.03 12.82
C GLY A 207 26.17 -14.11 13.08
N ASN A 208 27.09 -13.82 14.00
CA ASN A 208 28.15 -14.74 14.40
C ASN A 208 27.77 -15.65 15.58
N VAL A 209 26.78 -15.26 16.41
CA VAL A 209 26.30 -16.06 17.54
C VAL A 209 24.95 -16.69 17.22
N TRP A 210 24.91 -18.03 17.13
CA TRP A 210 23.68 -18.80 16.89
C TRP A 210 23.19 -19.59 18.12
N SER A 211 24.05 -19.72 19.13
CA SER A 211 23.77 -20.36 20.42
C SER A 211 24.36 -19.50 21.56
N PRO A 212 23.61 -19.24 22.66
CA PRO A 212 22.21 -19.60 22.88
C PRO A 212 21.25 -18.77 22.00
N ALA A 213 20.01 -19.25 21.85
CA ALA A 213 19.02 -18.62 20.97
C ALA A 213 18.65 -17.17 21.37
N SER A 214 18.82 -16.80 22.65
CA SER A 214 18.54 -15.46 23.16
C SER A 214 19.45 -14.37 22.59
N SER A 215 20.66 -14.72 22.15
CA SER A 215 21.64 -13.76 21.58
C SER A 215 21.37 -13.39 20.12
N ARG A 216 20.12 -13.51 19.66
CA ARG A 216 19.73 -13.34 18.25
C ARG A 216 18.48 -12.48 18.16
N TRP A 217 18.32 -11.81 17.02
CA TRP A 217 17.08 -11.13 16.73
C TRP A 217 15.89 -12.11 16.66
N VAL A 218 14.80 -11.71 17.29
CA VAL A 218 13.48 -12.33 17.27
C VAL A 218 12.51 -11.31 16.70
N ALA A 219 11.83 -11.67 15.62
CA ALA A 219 10.75 -10.89 15.04
C ALA A 219 9.41 -11.41 15.55
N THR A 220 8.51 -10.48 15.90
CA THR A 220 7.09 -10.71 16.13
C THR A 220 6.29 -9.70 15.32
N THR A 221 4.96 -9.80 15.38
CA THR A 221 4.07 -8.80 14.76
C THR A 221 4.14 -7.42 15.43
N THR A 222 4.74 -7.31 16.62
CA THR A 222 4.78 -6.07 17.40
C THR A 222 6.19 -5.58 17.71
N ALA A 223 7.21 -6.45 17.63
CA ALA A 223 8.57 -6.09 18.00
C ALA A 223 9.64 -6.85 17.20
N LEU A 224 10.80 -6.21 17.01
CA LEU A 224 12.07 -6.86 16.76
C LEU A 224 12.91 -6.74 18.03
N THR A 225 13.29 -7.85 18.63
CA THR A 225 14.05 -7.86 19.90
C THR A 225 15.33 -8.66 19.76
N ILE A 226 16.42 -8.14 20.29
CA ILE A 226 17.66 -8.91 20.55
C ILE A 226 18.03 -8.77 22.02
N VAL A 227 18.24 -9.89 22.69
CA VAL A 227 18.61 -9.90 24.11
C VAL A 227 20.13 -9.87 24.23
N GLY A 228 20.64 -8.88 24.96
CA GLY A 228 22.06 -8.74 25.24
C GLY A 228 22.54 -9.79 26.25
N GLY A 229 23.80 -10.21 26.13
CA GLY A 229 24.44 -11.12 27.07
C GLY A 229 25.02 -10.44 28.32
N ALA A 230 25.32 -11.23 29.34
CA ALA A 230 26.13 -10.80 30.49
C ALA A 230 27.59 -10.49 30.07
N ALA A 231 28.41 -9.98 31.00
CA ALA A 231 29.78 -9.55 30.71
C ALA A 231 30.70 -10.64 30.12
N THR A 232 30.46 -11.92 30.44
CA THR A 232 31.22 -13.05 29.92
C THR A 232 30.71 -13.58 28.59
N ALA A 233 29.60 -13.05 28.07
CA ALA A 233 29.06 -13.47 26.79
C ALA A 233 30.03 -13.12 25.65
N PRO A 234 30.14 -13.97 24.61
CA PRO A 234 30.99 -13.70 23.46
C PRO A 234 30.54 -12.43 22.73
N SER A 235 31.49 -11.75 22.09
CA SER A 235 31.21 -10.61 21.22
C SER A 235 30.25 -11.04 20.11
N ASN A 236 29.16 -10.29 19.95
CA ASN A 236 28.05 -10.62 19.09
C ASN A 236 27.86 -9.49 18.07
N THR A 237 27.87 -9.86 16.80
CA THR A 237 27.41 -9.03 15.69
C THR A 237 26.23 -9.74 15.05
N SER A 238 25.06 -9.09 15.09
CA SER A 238 23.84 -9.67 14.53
C SER A 238 23.03 -8.64 13.76
N TRP A 239 22.46 -9.08 12.66
CA TRP A 239 21.65 -8.27 11.75
C TRP A 239 20.24 -8.83 11.72
N ILE A 240 19.25 -7.95 11.60
CA ILE A 240 17.91 -8.30 11.15
C ILE A 240 17.52 -7.37 10.01
N ILE A 241 17.04 -7.95 8.91
CA ILE A 241 16.89 -7.26 7.62
C ILE A 241 15.49 -7.49 7.08
N SER A 242 14.85 -6.42 6.61
CA SER A 242 13.52 -6.45 6.02
C SER A 242 13.47 -7.30 4.76
N LYS A 243 12.27 -7.64 4.28
CA LYS A 243 12.05 -8.03 2.87
C LYS A 243 12.43 -6.88 1.93
N PRO A 244 12.64 -7.13 0.62
CA PRO A 244 12.64 -6.04 -0.36
C PRO A 244 11.34 -5.24 -0.24
N ILE A 245 11.49 -3.93 -0.09
CA ILE A 245 10.38 -2.97 -0.05
C ILE A 245 10.39 -2.25 -1.39
N PHE A 246 9.46 -2.60 -2.29
CA PHE A 246 9.38 -1.95 -3.60
C PHE A 246 8.71 -0.58 -3.46
N VAL A 247 9.48 0.49 -3.56
CA VAL A 247 9.06 1.82 -3.07
C VAL A 247 7.94 2.44 -3.87
N GLY A 248 7.85 2.14 -5.17
CA GLY A 248 6.78 2.66 -6.03
C GLY A 248 5.57 1.74 -6.14
N ARG A 249 5.64 0.47 -5.73
CA ARG A 249 4.51 -0.46 -5.89
C ARG A 249 3.38 -0.12 -4.94
N ILE A 250 2.26 0.29 -5.50
CA ILE A 250 1.06 0.66 -4.75
C ILE A 250 -0.16 -0.03 -5.35
N ALA A 251 -1.13 -0.34 -4.50
CA ALA A 251 -2.40 -0.89 -4.94
C ALA A 251 -3.22 0.17 -5.72
N PRO A 252 -4.00 -0.24 -6.73
CA PRO A 252 -4.98 0.64 -7.35
C PRO A 252 -6.04 1.06 -6.34
N ASP A 253 -6.59 2.25 -6.55
CA ASP A 253 -7.72 2.72 -5.76
C ASP A 253 -8.94 1.84 -6.05
N ILE A 254 -9.79 1.65 -5.05
CA ILE A 254 -11.03 0.85 -5.16
C ILE A 254 -12.26 1.75 -5.07
N PRO A 255 -13.39 1.36 -5.68
CA PRO A 255 -14.61 2.14 -5.54
C PRO A 255 -15.06 2.23 -4.09
N THR A 256 -15.70 3.35 -3.74
CA THR A 256 -16.28 3.54 -2.40
C THR A 256 -17.49 2.62 -2.21
N ALA A 257 -18.30 2.43 -3.26
CA ALA A 257 -19.45 1.53 -3.21
C ALA A 257 -19.89 1.06 -4.61
N THR A 258 -20.44 -0.15 -4.69
CA THR A 258 -21.30 -0.56 -5.80
C THR A 258 -22.71 -0.11 -5.47
N VAL A 259 -23.22 0.89 -6.20
CA VAL A 259 -24.51 1.52 -5.94
C VAL A 259 -25.65 0.75 -6.61
N LYS A 260 -25.38 0.18 -7.78
CA LYS A 260 -26.31 -0.69 -8.51
C LYS A 260 -25.54 -1.79 -9.22
N ASN A 261 -26.12 -3.00 -9.25
CA ASN A 261 -25.71 -4.09 -10.13
C ASN A 261 -26.88 -4.49 -11.05
N ILE A 262 -26.60 -5.31 -12.07
CA ILE A 262 -27.59 -5.69 -13.10
C ILE A 262 -28.86 -6.37 -12.54
N THR A 263 -28.77 -7.04 -11.39
CA THR A 263 -29.91 -7.73 -10.76
C THR A 263 -30.74 -6.82 -9.84
N ALA A 264 -30.24 -5.62 -9.55
CA ALA A 264 -30.91 -4.69 -8.66
C ALA A 264 -32.01 -3.90 -9.39
N SER A 265 -33.06 -3.54 -8.64
CA SER A 265 -34.10 -2.62 -9.10
C SER A 265 -33.51 -1.28 -9.56
N ALA A 266 -34.30 -0.51 -10.31
CA ALA A 266 -33.91 0.83 -10.76
C ALA A 266 -33.48 1.71 -9.58
N LEU A 267 -32.31 2.33 -9.72
CA LEU A 267 -31.75 3.24 -8.73
C LEU A 267 -32.37 4.62 -8.92
N SER A 268 -32.99 5.18 -7.88
CA SER A 268 -33.59 6.53 -7.92
C SER A 268 -32.78 7.57 -7.15
N ALA A 269 -32.03 7.15 -6.12
CA ALA A 269 -31.23 8.04 -5.31
C ALA A 269 -30.01 7.34 -4.67
N TYR A 270 -28.97 8.11 -4.38
CA TYR A 270 -27.84 7.69 -3.56
C TYR A 270 -27.39 8.85 -2.66
N ALA A 271 -26.81 8.54 -1.52
CA ALA A 271 -26.35 9.55 -0.57
C ALA A 271 -24.97 9.21 -0.02
N TYR A 272 -24.14 10.23 0.17
CA TYR A 272 -22.80 10.07 0.74
C TYR A 272 -22.44 11.25 1.65
N LYS A 273 -21.81 10.97 2.78
CA LYS A 273 -21.39 11.97 3.76
C LYS A 273 -19.89 11.89 3.99
N TYR A 274 -19.20 13.00 3.83
CA TYR A 274 -17.77 13.10 4.09
C TYR A 274 -17.49 13.20 5.59
N ALA A 275 -16.44 12.50 6.03
CA ALA A 275 -15.98 12.51 7.42
C ALA A 275 -15.00 13.67 7.73
N ALA A 276 -14.48 14.34 6.71
CA ALA A 276 -13.51 15.43 6.84
C ALA A 276 -13.80 16.56 5.85
N ALA A 277 -13.36 17.77 6.21
CA ALA A 277 -13.30 18.90 5.29
C ALA A 277 -12.20 18.66 4.23
N GLY A 278 -12.42 19.14 3.01
CA GLY A 278 -11.49 18.89 1.91
C GLY A 278 -12.07 19.19 0.54
N ARG A 279 -11.28 18.94 -0.50
CA ARG A 279 -11.72 18.98 -1.90
C ARG A 279 -11.73 17.56 -2.45
N TYR A 280 -12.82 17.18 -3.10
CA TYR A 280 -13.05 15.84 -3.59
C TYR A 280 -13.58 15.89 -5.02
N LYS A 281 -13.16 14.93 -5.84
CA LYS A 281 -13.76 14.68 -7.16
C LYS A 281 -14.56 13.39 -7.07
N ILE A 282 -15.87 13.53 -7.05
CA ILE A 282 -16.80 12.41 -7.07
C ILE A 282 -16.87 11.90 -8.51
N THR A 283 -16.85 10.58 -8.70
CA THR A 283 -17.08 9.95 -10.00
C THR A 283 -18.09 8.83 -9.86
N PHE A 284 -19.17 8.89 -10.63
CA PHE A 284 -20.03 7.75 -10.91
C PHE A 284 -19.59 7.12 -12.23
N ALA A 285 -19.26 5.84 -12.19
CA ALA A 285 -19.02 5.03 -13.36
C ALA A 285 -20.23 4.13 -13.58
N SER A 286 -21.03 4.47 -14.58
CA SER A 286 -22.17 3.68 -15.00
C SER A 286 -21.82 2.89 -16.24
N TYR A 287 -22.09 1.60 -16.26
CA TYR A 287 -21.71 0.73 -17.37
C TYR A 287 -22.68 -0.42 -17.58
N ASN A 288 -22.83 -0.78 -18.85
CA ASN A 288 -23.50 -1.98 -19.31
C ASN A 288 -22.44 -2.88 -19.95
N THR A 289 -22.53 -4.18 -19.71
CA THR A 289 -21.50 -5.10 -20.20
C THR A 289 -22.10 -6.46 -20.53
N THR A 290 -21.64 -7.02 -21.63
CA THR A 290 -21.86 -8.39 -22.06
C THR A 290 -20.50 -9.10 -22.14
N PRO A 291 -20.45 -10.41 -22.41
CA PRO A 291 -19.18 -11.10 -22.64
C PRO A 291 -18.36 -10.55 -23.82
N ASN A 292 -18.98 -9.81 -24.76
CA ASN A 292 -18.34 -9.39 -26.01
C ASN A 292 -18.23 -7.86 -26.16
N ASP A 293 -18.93 -7.07 -25.33
CA ASP A 293 -18.99 -5.61 -25.42
C ASP A 293 -19.13 -4.95 -24.04
N SER A 294 -18.63 -3.71 -23.91
CA SER A 294 -18.69 -2.92 -22.67
C SER A 294 -18.79 -1.44 -23.02
N GLN A 295 -19.86 -0.81 -22.53
CA GLN A 295 -20.11 0.63 -22.69
C GLN A 295 -20.15 1.30 -21.32
N MET A 296 -19.52 2.47 -21.20
CA MET A 296 -19.39 3.19 -19.93
C MET A 296 -19.59 4.69 -20.10
N VAL A 297 -20.29 5.31 -19.15
CA VAL A 297 -20.43 6.77 -19.01
C VAL A 297 -19.95 7.19 -17.62
N LEU A 298 -19.19 8.27 -17.58
CA LEU A 298 -18.73 8.89 -16.35
C LEU A 298 -19.52 10.17 -16.06
N LYS A 299 -19.95 10.33 -14.82
CA LYS A 299 -20.45 11.60 -14.30
C LYS A 299 -19.60 12.03 -13.11
N GLU A 300 -19.07 13.24 -13.19
CA GLU A 300 -18.16 13.78 -12.18
C GLU A 300 -18.72 15.02 -11.51
N PHE A 301 -18.39 15.19 -10.23
CA PHE A 301 -18.73 16.38 -9.44
C PHE A 301 -17.51 16.83 -8.63
N ASN A 302 -17.14 18.10 -8.77
CA ASN A 302 -16.15 18.72 -7.90
C ASN A 302 -16.84 19.20 -6.61
N VAL A 303 -16.44 18.66 -5.47
CA VAL A 303 -17.04 18.97 -4.17
C VAL A 303 -16.00 19.59 -3.25
N LYS A 304 -16.40 20.64 -2.52
CA LYS A 304 -15.61 21.22 -1.42
C LYS A 304 -16.41 21.15 -0.12
N VAL A 305 -15.87 20.42 0.85
CA VAL A 305 -16.42 20.33 2.21
C VAL A 305 -15.65 21.30 3.10
N ILE A 306 -16.35 22.23 3.73
CA ILE A 306 -15.79 23.23 4.67
C ILE A 306 -16.28 22.96 6.10
N LEU A 307 -15.64 23.57 7.10
CA LEU A 307 -16.10 23.50 8.49
C LEU A 307 -17.44 24.25 8.70
#